data_AF-A0A3D5W8S6-F1
#
_entry.id   AF-A0A3D5W8S6-F1
#
_cell.length_a   1.000
_cell.length_b   1.000
_cell.length_c   1.000
_cell.angle_alpha   90.00
_cell.angle_beta   90.00
_cell.angle_gamma   90.00
#
_symmetry.space_group_name_H-M   'P 1'
#
loop_
_entity.id
_entity.type
_entity.pdbx_description
1 polymer ?
#
loop_
_entity_poly.entity_id
_entity_poly.type
_entity_poly.pdbx_seq_one_letter_code
_entity_poly.pdbx_strand_id
1 'polypeptide(L)'
;DLPQDATLIAGSDYCRNSIFTVGRHMLGIQGHPEFTTEYSQALMEARRAIIPADRISEGMASLAKPVDGALAFEWIAGFIRTAMAESQAA
;
A
#
# COMPACT_ATOMS: atom_id res chain seq x y z
N ASP A 1 -1.72 -16.56 1.02
CA ASP A 1 -0.31 -16.84 0.65
C ASP A 1 0.13 -16.01 -0.53
N LEU A 2 1.44 -15.97 -0.83
CA LEU A 2 1.96 -15.29 -2.02
C LEU A 2 1.80 -16.19 -3.26
N PRO A 3 1.61 -15.61 -4.46
CA PRO A 3 1.59 -16.37 -5.69
C PRO A 3 2.96 -16.99 -5.99
N GLN A 4 2.99 -17.97 -6.89
CA GLN A 4 4.23 -18.55 -7.40
C GLN A 4 5.11 -17.46 -8.03
N ASP A 5 6.43 -17.57 -7.84
CA ASP A 5 7.44 -16.63 -8.34
C ASP A 5 7.33 -15.21 -7.77
N ALA A 6 6.62 -15.06 -6.64
CA ALA A 6 6.55 -13.80 -5.92
C ALA A 6 7.76 -13.60 -5.01
N THR A 7 8.24 -12.36 -4.97
CA THR A 7 9.24 -11.90 -4.00
C THR A 7 8.57 -10.98 -2.98
N LEU A 8 8.57 -11.39 -1.70
CA LEU A 8 8.13 -10.53 -0.61
C LEU A 8 9.12 -9.38 -0.41
N ILE A 9 8.62 -8.14 -0.40
CA ILE A 9 9.42 -6.94 -0.16
C ILE A 9 9.23 -6.46 1.27
N ALA A 10 7.97 -6.34 1.71
CA ALA A 10 7.65 -5.85 3.04
C ALA A 10 6.38 -6.50 3.60
N GLY A 11 6.36 -6.60 4.92
CA GLY A 11 5.23 -7.10 5.69
C GLY A 11 5.30 -6.60 7.13
N SER A 12 4.23 -6.84 7.87
CA SER A 12 4.10 -6.55 9.29
C SER A 12 3.40 -7.70 10.00
N ASP A 13 3.34 -7.65 11.33
CA ASP A 13 2.63 -8.64 12.13
C ASP A 13 1.12 -8.69 11.82
N TYR A 14 0.55 -7.56 11.39
CA TYR A 14 -0.87 -7.46 11.02
C TYR A 14 -1.13 -7.73 9.52
N CYS A 15 -0.10 -7.61 8.67
CA CYS A 15 -0.18 -7.92 7.24
C CYS A 15 1.14 -8.50 6.74
N ARG A 16 1.27 -9.83 6.77
CA ARG A 16 2.49 -10.55 6.39
C ARG A 16 2.95 -10.26 4.96
N ASN A 17 2.02 -10.06 4.03
CA ASN A 17 2.28 -9.89 2.61
C ASN A 17 1.84 -8.48 2.15
N SER A 18 2.47 -7.44 2.70
CA SER A 18 2.03 -6.05 2.46
C SER A 18 2.52 -5.48 1.13
N ILE A 19 3.76 -5.80 0.73
CA ILE A 19 4.34 -5.37 -0.55
C ILE A 19 5.12 -6.56 -1.14
N PHE A 20 4.85 -6.90 -2.39
CA PHE A 20 5.54 -7.97 -3.09
C PHE A 20 5.60 -7.69 -4.60
N THR A 21 6.48 -8.37 -5.31
CA THR A 21 6.49 -8.39 -6.78
C THR A 21 6.26 -9.79 -7.31
N VAL A 22 5.82 -9.92 -8.56
CA VAL A 22 5.88 -11.17 -9.32
C VAL A 22 6.74 -10.92 -10.55
N GLY A 23 7.93 -11.51 -10.56
CA GLY A 23 8.98 -11.15 -11.51
C GLY A 23 9.22 -9.63 -11.53
N ARG A 24 9.31 -9.07 -12.73
CA ARG A 24 9.53 -7.63 -12.98
C ARG A 24 8.34 -6.92 -13.63
N HIS A 25 7.18 -7.59 -13.66
CA HIS A 25 6.00 -7.10 -14.38
C HIS A 25 4.85 -6.72 -13.45
N MET A 26 4.84 -7.24 -12.22
CA MET A 26 3.80 -6.95 -11.24
C MET A 26 4.40 -6.46 -9.94
N LEU A 27 3.84 -5.38 -9.43
CA LEU A 27 4.07 -4.84 -8.09
C LEU A 27 2.72 -4.83 -7.36
N GLY A 28 2.65 -5.49 -6.21
CA GLY A 28 1.50 -5.49 -5.32
C GLY A 28 1.79 -4.68 -4.07
N ILE A 29 0.88 -3.76 -3.72
CA ILE A 29 0.90 -2.98 -2.48
C ILE A 29 -0.50 -3.10 -1.86
N GLN A 30 -0.59 -3.62 -0.64
CA GLN A 30 -1.86 -3.78 0.07
C GLN A 30 -2.40 -2.45 0.61
N GLY A 31 -1.49 -1.58 1.05
CA GLY A 31 -1.84 -0.26 1.57
C GLY A 31 -2.36 0.68 0.47
N HIS A 32 -2.90 1.82 0.89
CA HIS A 32 -3.44 2.84 0.00
C HIS A 32 -2.54 4.09 -0.01
N PRO A 33 -1.38 4.07 -0.70
CA PRO A 33 -0.50 5.24 -0.80
C PRO A 33 -1.16 6.45 -1.49
N GLU A 34 -2.29 6.23 -2.16
CA GLU A 34 -3.11 7.25 -2.79
C GLU A 34 -4.06 7.97 -1.83
N PHE A 35 -4.24 7.48 -0.60
CA PHE A 35 -5.15 8.10 0.37
C PHE A 35 -4.51 9.29 1.07
N THR A 36 -5.28 10.37 1.17
CA THR A 36 -4.95 11.49 2.07
C THR A 36 -5.51 11.22 3.47
N THR A 37 -5.05 12.02 4.44
CA THR A 37 -5.58 12.00 5.80
C THR A 37 -7.08 12.33 5.82
N GLU A 38 -7.50 13.34 5.05
CA GLU A 38 -8.90 13.78 4.96
C GLU A 38 -9.78 12.71 4.32
N TYR A 39 -9.29 12.06 3.26
CA TYR A 39 -10.03 10.97 2.61
C TYR A 39 -10.18 9.77 3.55
N SER A 40 -9.10 9.39 4.25
CA SER A 40 -9.12 8.31 5.22
C SER A 40 -10.10 8.58 6.36
N GLN A 41 -10.12 9.81 6.87
CA GLN A 41 -11.08 10.27 7.87
C GLN A 41 -12.53 10.13 7.37
N ALA A 42 -12.82 10.68 6.19
CA ALA A 42 -14.16 10.63 5.61
C ALA A 42 -14.64 9.18 5.38
N LEU A 43 -13.74 8.31 4.93
CA LEU A 43 -14.04 6.89 4.70
C LEU A 43 -14.34 6.15 6.02
N MET A 44 -13.56 6.42 7.07
CA MET A 44 -13.81 5.83 8.40
C MET A 44 -15.15 6.29 8.96
N GLU A 45 -15.48 7.57 8.84
CA GLU A 45 -16.78 8.10 9.30
C GLU A 45 -17.94 7.44 8.53
N ALA A 46 -17.84 7.37 7.20
CA ALA A 46 -18.85 6.75 6.35
C ALA A 46 -19.08 5.25 6.64
N ARG A 47 -18.09 4.56 7.22
CA ARG A 47 -18.13 3.12 7.52
C ARG A 47 -18.28 2.80 9.01
N ARG A 48 -18.53 3.79 9.85
CA ARG A 48 -18.67 3.62 11.32
C ARG A 48 -19.72 2.58 11.72
N ALA A 49 -20.75 2.37 10.90
CA ALA A 49 -21.79 1.36 11.15
C ALA A 49 -21.32 -0.10 10.97
N ILE A 50 -20.25 -0.34 10.22
CA ILE A 50 -19.76 -1.68 9.87
C ILE A 50 -18.35 -1.97 10.40
N ILE A 51 -17.62 -0.96 10.86
CA ILE A 51 -16.29 -1.09 11.45
C ILE A 51 -16.42 -0.98 12.98
N PRO A 52 -15.82 -1.90 13.78
CA PRO A 52 -15.83 -1.82 15.23
C PRO A 52 -15.35 -0.46 15.77
N ALA A 53 -16.00 0.03 16.83
CA ALA A 53 -15.77 1.39 17.35
C ALA A 53 -14.33 1.60 17.86
N ASP A 54 -13.71 0.56 18.44
CA ASP A 54 -12.30 0.57 18.85
C ASP A 54 -11.36 0.75 17.65
N ARG A 55 -11.62 0.03 16.53
CA ARG A 55 -10.86 0.18 15.29
C ARG A 55 -11.02 1.57 14.68
N ILE A 56 -12.22 2.15 14.71
CA ILE A 56 -12.44 3.53 14.28
C ILE A 56 -11.64 4.50 15.16
N SER A 57 -11.67 4.34 16.48
CA SER A 57 -10.91 5.19 17.40
C SER A 57 -9.40 5.11 17.16
N GLU A 58 -8.85 3.90 17.00
CA GLU A 58 -7.44 3.68 16.67
C GLU A 58 -7.07 4.31 15.33
N GLY A 59 -7.89 4.10 14.29
CA GLY A 59 -7.68 4.69 12.97
C GLY A 59 -7.71 6.21 13.00
N MET A 60 -8.71 6.81 13.66
CA MET A 60 -8.82 8.27 13.82
C MET A 60 -7.63 8.86 14.56
N ALA A 61 -7.16 8.20 15.63
CA ALA A 61 -5.96 8.64 16.34
C ALA A 61 -4.69 8.54 15.47
N SER A 62 -4.63 7.56 14.56
CA SER A 62 -3.49 7.37 13.66
C SER A 62 -3.34 8.46 12.60
N LEU A 63 -4.41 9.22 12.29
CA LEU A 63 -4.40 10.30 11.30
C LEU A 63 -3.44 11.46 11.64
N ALA A 64 -2.98 11.54 12.90
CA ALA A 64 -1.96 12.51 13.32
C ALA A 64 -0.55 12.15 12.82
N LYS A 65 -0.35 10.92 12.30
CA LYS A 65 0.94 10.48 11.74
C LYS A 65 1.09 11.00 10.30
N PRO A 66 2.33 11.28 9.87
CA PRO A 66 2.58 11.62 8.48
C PRO A 66 2.22 10.45 7.56
N VAL A 67 1.82 10.79 6.32
CA VAL A 67 1.56 9.81 5.25
C VAL A 67 2.72 9.82 4.25
N ASP A 68 3.15 8.63 3.84
CA ASP A 68 4.31 8.45 2.95
C ASP A 68 3.90 8.23 1.48
N GLY A 69 2.76 8.79 1.06
CA GLY A 69 2.21 8.58 -0.29
C GLY A 69 3.17 8.97 -1.42
N ALA A 70 3.89 10.09 -1.27
CA ALA A 70 4.89 10.53 -2.24
C ALA A 70 6.08 9.56 -2.34
N LEU A 71 6.55 9.03 -1.21
CA LEU A 71 7.64 8.05 -1.19
C LEU A 71 7.21 6.74 -1.86
N ALA A 72 6.01 6.26 -1.55
CA ALA A 72 5.44 5.08 -2.20
C ALA A 72 5.26 5.28 -3.72
N PHE A 73 4.86 6.49 -4.14
CA PHE A 73 4.77 6.83 -5.56
C PHE A 73 6.15 6.76 -6.25
N GLU A 74 7.22 7.22 -5.60
CA GLU A 74 8.58 7.07 -6.15
C GLU A 74 8.99 5.61 -6.33
N TRP A 75 8.59 4.72 -5.42
CA TRP A 75 8.83 3.27 -5.59
C TRP A 75 8.07 2.70 -6.79
N ILE A 76 6.79 3.07 -6.94
CA ILE A 76 5.96 2.64 -8.08
C ILE A 76 6.55 3.14 -9.40
N ALA A 77 6.90 4.43 -9.46
CA ALA A 77 7.50 5.03 -10.65
C ALA A 77 8.87 4.41 -10.97
N GLY A 78 9.68 4.13 -9.94
CA GLY A 78 10.94 3.41 -10.08
C GLY A 78 10.76 2.02 -10.67
N PHE A 79 9.81 1.24 -10.15
CA PHE A 79 9.47 -0.08 -10.67
C PHE A 79 9.09 -0.03 -12.17
N ILE A 80 8.22 0.90 -12.56
CA ILE A 80 7.79 1.06 -13.95
C ILE A 80 8.97 1.45 -14.85
N ARG A 81 9.80 2.41 -14.43
CA ARG A 81 10.97 2.84 -15.21
C ARG A 81 11.95 1.69 -15.44
N THR A 82 12.23 0.89 -14.41
CA THR A 82 13.09 -0.29 -14.53
C THR A 82 12.51 -1.32 -15.50
N ALA A 83 11.21 -1.63 -15.40
CA ALA A 83 10.55 -2.55 -16.31
C ALA A 83 10.57 -2.08 -17.78
N MET A 84 10.39 -0.76 -18.01
CA MET A 84 10.45 -0.18 -19.35
C MET A 84 11.85 -0.23 -19.97
N ALA A 85 12.89 0.08 -19.19
CA ALA A 85 14.27 0.07 -19.68
C ALA A 85 14.72 -1.32 -20.14
N GLU A 86 14.31 -2.37 -19.42
CA GLU A 86 14.62 -3.74 -19.82
C GLU A 86 13.84 -4.19 -21.05
N SER A 87 12.57 -3.79 -21.18
CA SER A 87 11.77 -4.09 -22.38
C SER A 87 12.32 -3.43 -23.64
N GLN A 88 13.04 -2.32 -23.53
CA GLN A 88 13.69 -1.64 -24.66
C GLN A 88 15.06 -2.24 -24.99
N ALA A 89 15.67 -2.97 -24.06
CA ALA A 89 16.96 -3.63 -24.23
C ALA A 89 16.86 -5.07 -24.75
N ALA A 90 15.64 -5.63 -24.79
CA ALA A 90 15.32 -6.95 -25.33
C ALA A 90 14.86 -6.86 -26.79
#